data_AF-A0A7C2AXZ6-F1
#
_entry.id   AF-A0A7C2AXZ6-F1
#
_cell.length_a   1.000
_cell.length_b   1.000
_cell.length_c   1.000
_cell.angle_alpha   90.00
_cell.angle_beta   90.00
_cell.angle_gamma   90.00
#
_symmetry.space_group_name_H-M   'P 1'
#
loop_
_entity.id
_entity.type
_entity.pdbx_description
1 polymer ?
#
loop_
_entity_poly.entity_id
_entity_poly.type
_entity_poly.pdbx_seq_one_letter_code
_entity_poly.pdbx_strand_id
1 'polypeptide(L)'
;EEPYTIAMALDKAGFPVERMKIDAIDVSQHSIDKAEKGFYRENSFRSEDLTFRDTYFTRSGDGYRLKRRIRKLVNFRQGNLLKDDFSQMEGGYDVVFCRNLLIYFDSEDQQEAVRRLYHLLSPDGILFVGHAEANNNVNHLFSSLRVRGTFAFSRKGDGNGLSRYNYGERFTEFEKKYAAIPSISTRLSSSALANRNEPTNRPFAAYIGPHKAGKKIDEQALVRKARRLADEGRLEEAEKICKEVVSCFSNASAYYLLGVVYEASHRQEMAESMFRKAIYLAPDHAEALVHLALHIERQGNVDEAASLRRRAERAGKGRNG
;
A
#
# COMPACT_ATOMS: atom_id res chain seq x y z
N GLU A 1 5.15 7.95 -0.13
CA GLU A 1 5.07 9.01 0.91
C GLU A 1 5.64 8.51 2.22
N GLU A 2 5.08 7.42 2.76
CA GLU A 2 5.48 6.78 4.03
C GLU A 2 7.01 6.68 4.28
N PRO A 3 7.85 6.15 3.36
CA PRO A 3 9.29 6.02 3.65
C PRO A 3 10.00 7.37 3.86
N TYR A 4 9.56 8.43 3.19
CA TYR A 4 10.13 9.77 3.43
C TYR A 4 9.58 10.39 4.70
N THR A 5 8.33 10.11 5.08
CA THR A 5 7.81 10.50 6.39
C THR A 5 8.63 9.88 7.51
N ILE A 6 8.99 8.59 7.39
CA ILE A 6 9.87 7.90 8.33
C ILE A 6 11.26 8.56 8.35
N ALA A 7 11.86 8.79 7.18
CA ALA A 7 13.16 9.44 7.07
C ALA A 7 13.20 10.83 7.74
N MET A 8 12.18 11.66 7.50
CA MET A 8 12.05 12.98 8.12
C MET A 8 11.79 12.89 9.63
N ALA A 9 11.03 11.90 10.10
CA ALA A 9 10.77 11.70 11.52
C ALA A 9 12.04 11.31 12.28
N LEU A 10 12.85 10.42 11.71
CA LEU A 10 14.14 10.01 12.27
C LEU A 10 15.14 11.18 12.28
N ASP A 11 15.22 11.95 11.19
CA ASP A 11 16.05 13.17 11.13
C ASP A 11 15.63 14.19 12.19
N LYS A 12 14.32 14.44 12.32
CA LYS A 12 13.76 15.34 13.36
C LYS A 12 14.06 14.86 14.77
N ALA A 13 14.10 13.55 14.99
CA ALA A 13 14.45 12.95 16.28
C ALA A 13 15.97 12.99 16.58
N GLY A 14 16.79 13.43 15.63
CA GLY A 14 18.24 13.58 15.80
C GLY A 14 19.02 12.29 15.59
N PHE A 15 18.47 11.31 14.86
CA PHE A 15 19.22 10.10 14.52
C PHE A 15 20.38 10.42 13.56
N PRO A 16 21.58 9.84 13.77
CA PRO A 16 22.68 9.99 12.83
C PRO A 16 22.32 9.36 11.48
N VAL A 17 22.56 10.10 10.39
CA VAL A 17 22.26 9.67 9.01
C VAL A 17 22.93 8.33 8.68
N GLU A 18 24.11 8.07 9.22
CA GLU A 18 24.90 6.84 9.00
C GLU A 18 24.24 5.60 9.60
N ARG A 19 23.35 5.80 10.58
CA ARG A 19 22.58 4.73 11.23
C ARG A 19 21.17 4.59 10.65
N MET A 20 20.82 5.41 9.68
CA MET A 20 19.50 5.43 9.08
C MET A 20 19.55 4.77 7.71
N LYS A 21 18.97 3.58 7.61
CA LYS A 21 18.75 2.88 6.34
C LYS A 21 17.28 2.48 6.25
N ILE A 22 16.61 2.94 5.19
CA ILE A 22 15.20 2.66 4.97
C ILE A 22 15.09 1.92 3.64
N ASP A 23 14.62 0.68 3.68
CA ASP A 23 14.27 -0.04 2.46
C ASP A 23 12.75 0.08 2.25
N ALA A 24 12.36 0.59 1.08
CA ALA A 24 10.97 0.83 0.70
C ALA A 24 10.62 -0.10 -0.46
N ILE A 25 9.69 -1.02 -0.21
CA ILE A 25 9.38 -2.10 -1.15
C ILE A 25 7.94 -1.96 -1.60
N ASP A 26 7.73 -2.04 -2.90
CA ASP A 26 6.42 -1.93 -3.52
C ASP A 26 6.37 -2.82 -4.76
N VAL A 27 5.21 -3.39 -5.08
CA VAL A 27 5.06 -4.28 -6.24
C VAL A 27 4.96 -3.49 -7.56
N SER A 28 4.55 -2.23 -7.48
CA SER A 28 4.37 -1.31 -8.61
C SER A 28 5.65 -0.52 -8.88
N GLN A 29 6.33 -0.86 -9.98
CA GLN A 29 7.47 -0.07 -10.46
C GLN A 29 7.08 1.39 -10.72
N HIS A 30 5.86 1.64 -11.19
CA HIS A 30 5.36 3.00 -11.39
C HIS A 30 5.32 3.82 -10.09
N SER A 31 4.87 3.21 -8.99
CA SER A 31 4.85 3.84 -7.66
C SER A 31 6.27 4.15 -7.18
N ILE A 32 7.21 3.23 -7.42
CA ILE A 32 8.64 3.41 -7.11
C ILE A 32 9.22 4.57 -7.90
N ASP A 33 9.08 4.59 -9.23
CA ASP A 33 9.61 5.65 -10.09
C ASP A 33 9.09 7.03 -9.68
N LYS A 34 7.81 7.09 -9.27
CA LYS A 34 7.20 8.32 -8.74
C LYS A 34 7.81 8.71 -7.40
N ALA A 35 8.02 7.76 -6.50
CA ALA A 35 8.62 8.01 -5.19
C ALA A 35 10.09 8.44 -5.30
N GLU A 36 10.86 7.84 -6.19
CA GLU A 36 12.27 8.18 -6.43
C GLU A 36 12.46 9.62 -6.93
N LYS A 37 11.52 10.13 -7.73
CA LYS A 37 11.51 11.56 -8.16
C LYS A 37 11.42 12.51 -6.96
N GLY A 38 10.79 12.08 -5.87
CA GLY A 38 10.61 12.85 -4.64
C GLY A 38 9.91 14.18 -4.88
N PHE A 39 9.00 14.24 -5.85
CA PHE A 39 8.27 15.44 -6.23
C PHE A 39 6.80 15.33 -5.83
N TYR A 40 6.29 16.38 -5.19
CA TYR A 40 4.95 16.44 -4.61
C TYR A 40 4.29 17.76 -4.97
N ARG A 41 3.00 17.70 -5.35
CA ARG A 41 2.19 18.89 -5.63
C ARG A 41 1.71 19.52 -4.32
N GLU A 42 1.23 20.76 -4.37
CA GLU A 42 0.70 21.47 -3.18
C GLU A 42 -0.37 20.64 -2.44
N ASN A 43 -1.28 19.99 -3.19
CA ASN A 43 -2.35 19.16 -2.62
C ASN A 43 -1.88 17.85 -1.94
N SER A 44 -0.59 17.52 -2.02
CA SER A 44 0.01 16.39 -1.31
C SER A 44 0.24 16.74 0.17
N PHE A 45 0.24 18.02 0.52
CA PHE A 45 0.41 18.51 1.88
C PHE A 45 -0.96 18.87 2.46
N ARG A 46 -1.43 18.07 3.42
CA ARG A 46 -2.78 18.20 4.02
C ARG A 46 -2.77 18.68 5.47
N SER A 47 -1.58 19.00 6.00
CA SER A 47 -1.45 19.52 7.37
C SER A 47 -1.54 21.04 7.37
N GLU A 48 -2.16 21.59 8.42
CA GLU A 48 -2.13 23.03 8.69
C GLU A 48 -0.71 23.51 9.02
N ASP A 49 0.11 22.64 9.64
CA ASP A 49 1.52 22.92 9.92
C ASP A 49 2.42 22.43 8.78
N LEU A 50 2.91 23.39 7.99
CA LEU A 50 3.80 23.15 6.86
C LEU A 50 5.27 23.47 7.18
N THR A 51 5.64 23.70 8.45
CA THR A 51 7.03 24.00 8.84
C THR A 51 8.02 22.89 8.44
N PHE A 52 7.58 21.63 8.47
CA PHE A 52 8.39 20.51 8.00
C PHE A 52 8.65 20.60 6.49
N ARG A 53 7.71 21.13 5.70
CA ARG A 53 7.87 21.28 4.24
C ARG A 53 9.06 22.17 3.95
N ASP A 54 9.15 23.31 4.63
CA ASP A 54 10.23 24.28 4.43
C ASP A 54 11.60 23.70 4.89
N THR A 55 11.56 22.85 5.91
CA THR A 55 12.73 22.11 6.42
C THR A 55 13.23 21.04 5.44
N TYR A 56 12.35 20.29 4.80
CA TYR A 56 12.70 19.07 4.07
C TYR A 56 12.54 19.15 2.55
N PHE A 57 11.88 20.19 2.03
CA PHE A 57 11.60 20.34 0.61
C PHE A 57 12.16 21.66 0.06
N THR A 58 12.20 21.74 -1.26
CA THR A 58 12.54 22.95 -2.01
C THR A 58 11.47 23.14 -3.09
N ARG A 59 10.96 24.38 -3.22
CA ARG A 59 9.98 24.71 -4.25
C ARG A 59 10.59 24.47 -5.64
N SER A 60 9.82 23.84 -6.53
CA SER A 60 10.26 23.43 -7.86
C SER A 60 9.06 23.45 -8.81
N GLY A 61 8.90 24.51 -9.61
CA GLY A 61 7.77 24.62 -10.54
C GLY A 61 6.42 24.68 -9.83
N ASP A 62 5.49 23.79 -10.19
CA ASP A 62 4.14 23.68 -9.63
C ASP A 62 4.06 22.84 -8.34
N GLY A 63 5.19 22.56 -7.70
CA GLY A 63 5.24 21.78 -6.48
C GLY A 63 6.55 21.87 -5.72
N TYR A 64 6.87 20.80 -5.00
CA TYR A 64 7.98 20.72 -4.06
C TYR A 64 8.77 19.45 -4.30
N ARG A 65 10.10 19.58 -4.25
CA ARG A 65 11.02 18.47 -4.35
C ARG A 65 11.68 18.22 -3.00
N LEU A 66 11.67 16.97 -2.56
CA LEU A 66 12.33 16.56 -1.34
C LEU A 66 13.84 16.78 -1.45
N LYS A 67 14.45 17.35 -0.41
CA LYS A 67 15.89 17.62 -0.36
C LYS A 67 16.69 16.33 -0.52
N ARG A 68 17.77 16.40 -1.28
CA ARG A 68 18.64 15.25 -1.61
C ARG A 68 19.12 14.48 -0.38
N ARG A 69 19.37 15.19 0.74
CA ARG A 69 19.82 14.58 2.01
C ARG A 69 18.84 13.54 2.55
N ILE A 70 17.53 13.79 2.42
CA ILE A 70 16.49 12.85 2.88
C ILE A 70 16.27 11.75 1.86
N ARG A 71 16.26 12.10 0.57
CA ARG A 71 16.05 11.11 -0.51
C ARG A 71 17.06 9.96 -0.47
N LYS A 72 18.32 10.26 -0.15
CA LYS A 72 19.40 9.27 -0.06
C LYS A 72 19.28 8.27 1.08
N LEU A 73 18.40 8.50 2.05
CA LEU A 73 18.15 7.59 3.16
C LEU A 73 17.28 6.39 2.78
N VAL A 74 16.56 6.50 1.65
CA VAL A 74 15.57 5.52 1.21
C VAL A 74 16.08 4.77 -0.01
N ASN A 75 16.17 3.46 0.11
CA ASN A 75 16.43 2.56 -1.01
C ASN A 75 15.11 1.95 -1.47
N PHE A 76 14.72 2.22 -2.71
CA PHE A 76 13.53 1.60 -3.29
C PHE A 76 13.87 0.27 -3.94
N ARG A 77 13.00 -0.72 -3.78
CA ARG A 77 13.11 -2.02 -4.44
C ARG A 77 11.73 -2.46 -4.91
N GLN A 78 11.65 -3.00 -6.12
CA GLN A 78 10.45 -3.69 -6.55
C GLN A 78 10.40 -5.07 -5.88
N GLY A 79 9.28 -5.41 -5.27
CA GLY A 79 9.13 -6.71 -4.62
C GLY A 79 7.68 -7.00 -4.26
N ASN A 80 7.37 -8.29 -4.13
CA ASN A 80 6.07 -8.74 -3.65
C ASN A 80 6.28 -9.53 -2.35
N LEU A 81 5.67 -9.07 -1.26
CA LEU A 81 5.69 -9.70 0.06
C LEU A 81 5.27 -11.19 0.01
N LEU A 82 4.48 -11.57 -1.00
CA LEU A 82 3.99 -12.93 -1.17
C LEU A 82 4.91 -13.86 -2.00
N LYS A 83 6.00 -13.36 -2.59
CA LYS A 83 6.94 -14.14 -3.42
C LYS A 83 8.20 -14.61 -2.68
N ASP A 84 8.85 -15.64 -3.22
CA ASP A 84 10.08 -16.22 -2.66
C ASP A 84 11.30 -15.31 -2.83
N ASP A 85 11.33 -14.42 -3.82
CA ASP A 85 12.40 -13.42 -3.96
C ASP A 85 12.45 -12.46 -2.76
N PHE A 86 11.30 -12.15 -2.16
CA PHE A 86 11.20 -11.39 -0.93
C PHE A 86 11.76 -12.15 0.28
N SER A 87 11.74 -13.50 0.26
CA SER A 87 12.35 -14.32 1.31
C SER A 87 13.88 -14.30 1.31
N GLN A 88 14.50 -13.83 0.22
CA GLN A 88 15.95 -13.65 0.11
C GLN A 88 16.42 -12.32 0.74
N MET A 89 15.51 -11.48 1.22
CA MET A 89 15.89 -10.31 1.98
C MET A 89 16.47 -10.72 3.34
N GLU A 90 17.69 -10.26 3.61
CA GLU A 90 18.27 -10.34 4.94
C GLU A 90 17.35 -9.62 5.93
N GLY A 91 16.93 -10.35 6.97
CA GLY A 91 16.16 -9.78 8.08
C GLY A 91 17.03 -8.90 8.98
N GLY A 92 16.54 -8.64 10.19
CA GLY A 92 17.23 -7.78 11.16
C GLY A 92 16.77 -6.33 11.13
N TYR A 93 15.60 -6.05 10.56
CA TYR A 93 14.99 -4.73 10.65
C TYR A 93 14.55 -4.43 12.08
N ASP A 94 14.97 -3.28 12.61
CA ASP A 94 14.51 -2.79 13.92
C ASP A 94 13.03 -2.38 13.88
N VAL A 95 12.56 -1.89 12.74
CA VAL A 95 11.18 -1.46 12.54
C VAL A 95 10.71 -1.86 11.15
N VAL A 96 9.51 -2.42 11.07
CA VAL A 96 8.81 -2.71 9.81
C VAL A 96 7.47 -2.00 9.81
N PHE A 97 7.18 -1.28 8.74
CA PHE A 97 5.86 -0.70 8.47
C PHE A 97 5.17 -1.52 7.39
N CYS A 98 4.00 -2.07 7.71
CA CYS A 98 3.13 -2.80 6.79
C CYS A 98 1.70 -2.27 6.97
N ARG A 99 1.46 -1.08 6.42
CA ARG A 99 0.21 -0.32 6.64
C ARG A 99 -0.60 -0.25 5.35
N ASN A 100 -1.91 -0.48 5.46
CA ASN A 100 -2.85 -0.44 4.33
C ASN A 100 -2.48 -1.42 3.21
N LEU A 101 -1.99 -2.58 3.60
CA LEU A 101 -1.59 -3.69 2.76
C LEU A 101 -2.41 -4.94 3.10
N LEU A 102 -2.37 -5.40 4.34
CA LEU A 102 -2.97 -6.68 4.76
C LEU A 102 -4.48 -6.74 4.51
N ILE A 103 -5.18 -5.59 4.53
CA ILE A 103 -6.62 -5.52 4.22
C ILE A 103 -6.99 -6.05 2.84
N TYR A 104 -6.04 -6.15 1.92
CA TYR A 104 -6.29 -6.65 0.58
C TYR A 104 -6.08 -8.16 0.44
N PHE A 105 -5.45 -8.80 1.43
CA PHE A 105 -5.11 -10.22 1.40
C PHE A 105 -6.28 -11.04 1.91
N ASP A 106 -6.50 -12.23 1.37
CA ASP A 106 -7.33 -13.22 2.02
C ASP A 106 -6.63 -13.77 3.29
N SER A 107 -7.31 -14.63 4.05
CA SER A 107 -6.78 -15.09 5.33
C SER A 107 -5.49 -15.91 5.19
N GLU A 108 -5.33 -16.69 4.13
CA GLU A 108 -4.14 -17.53 3.92
C GLU A 108 -2.94 -16.65 3.55
N ASP A 109 -3.14 -15.70 2.64
CA ASP A 109 -2.11 -14.74 2.25
C ASP A 109 -1.73 -13.79 3.38
N GLN A 110 -2.70 -13.39 4.23
CA GLN A 110 -2.39 -12.63 5.44
C GLN A 110 -1.48 -13.42 6.38
N GLN A 111 -1.76 -14.70 6.60
CA GLN A 111 -0.97 -15.54 7.49
C GLN A 111 0.47 -15.66 6.99
N GLU A 112 0.66 -15.93 5.69
CA GLU A 112 1.98 -16.04 5.08
C GLU A 112 2.74 -14.70 5.12
N ALA A 113 2.05 -13.59 4.83
CA ALA A 113 2.61 -12.26 4.91
C ALA A 113 3.11 -11.92 6.32
N VAL A 114 2.27 -12.16 7.34
CA VAL A 114 2.63 -11.92 8.75
C VAL A 114 3.82 -12.80 9.16
N ARG A 115 3.89 -14.05 8.70
CA ARG A 115 5.02 -14.94 8.94
C ARG A 115 6.32 -14.39 8.34
N ARG A 116 6.29 -13.88 7.11
CA ARG A 116 7.47 -13.25 6.49
C ARG A 116 7.89 -11.98 7.22
N LEU A 117 6.95 -11.13 7.61
CA LEU A 117 7.23 -9.92 8.42
C LEU A 117 7.88 -10.28 9.77
N TYR A 118 7.44 -11.38 10.40
CA TYR A 118 8.05 -11.90 11.63
C TYR A 118 9.53 -12.25 11.46
N HIS A 119 9.90 -12.86 10.33
CA HIS A 119 11.30 -13.23 10.04
C HIS A 119 12.17 -12.04 9.60
N LEU A 120 11.58 -11.01 8.99
CA LEU A 120 12.31 -9.79 8.65
C LEU A 120 12.70 -8.97 9.88
N LEU A 121 11.90 -9.00 10.94
CA LEU A 121 12.16 -8.24 12.15
C LEU A 121 13.30 -8.86 12.97
N SER A 122 14.16 -7.99 13.52
CA SER A 122 15.05 -8.37 14.62
C SER A 122 14.21 -8.89 15.81
N PRO A 123 14.80 -9.67 16.73
CA PRO A 123 14.06 -10.19 17.89
C PRO A 123 13.34 -9.11 18.72
N ASP A 124 13.94 -7.92 18.82
CA ASP A 124 13.41 -6.76 19.53
C ASP A 124 12.67 -5.76 18.61
N GLY A 125 12.46 -6.15 17.36
CA GLY A 125 11.90 -5.29 16.33
C GLY A 125 10.42 -4.98 16.52
N ILE A 126 10.00 -3.84 15.98
CA ILE A 126 8.61 -3.35 16.08
C ILE A 126 7.92 -3.41 14.72
N LEU A 127 6.75 -4.04 14.67
CA LEU A 127 5.85 -4.02 13.54
C LEU A 127 4.79 -2.93 13.71
N PHE A 128 4.65 -2.04 12.72
CA PHE A 128 3.53 -1.09 12.61
C PHE A 128 2.57 -1.53 11.51
N VAL A 129 1.28 -1.66 11.85
CA VAL A 129 0.21 -1.97 10.89
C VAL A 129 -0.84 -0.85 10.83
N GLY A 130 -1.72 -0.91 9.84
CA GLY A 130 -2.87 -0.02 9.73
C GLY A 130 -3.95 -0.33 10.78
N HIS A 131 -4.83 0.64 11.00
CA HIS A 131 -5.90 0.52 12.01
C HIS A 131 -6.85 -0.67 11.78
N ALA A 132 -7.10 -1.01 10.51
CA ALA A 132 -7.97 -2.12 10.11
C ALA A 132 -7.23 -3.47 10.01
N GLU A 133 -5.93 -3.50 10.32
CA GLU A 133 -5.03 -4.63 10.02
C GLU A 133 -4.54 -5.36 11.27
N ALA A 134 -4.86 -4.83 12.45
CA ALA A 134 -4.63 -5.46 13.74
C ALA A 134 -5.60 -6.64 13.98
N ASN A 135 -5.51 -7.66 13.12
CA ASN A 135 -6.41 -8.81 13.10
C ASN A 135 -5.83 -10.04 13.83
N ASN A 136 -6.58 -11.14 13.82
CA ASN A 136 -6.18 -12.39 14.47
C ASN A 136 -4.87 -12.97 13.90
N ASN A 137 -4.61 -12.81 12.60
CA ASN A 137 -3.38 -13.30 11.97
C ASN A 137 -2.15 -12.57 12.55
N VAL A 138 -2.20 -11.24 12.68
CA VAL A 138 -1.14 -10.45 13.35
C VAL A 138 -1.03 -10.86 14.82
N ASN A 139 -2.14 -10.95 15.53
CA ASN A 139 -2.17 -11.26 16.96
C ASN A 139 -1.72 -12.70 17.27
N HIS A 140 -1.66 -13.60 16.29
CA HIS A 140 -1.15 -14.95 16.51
C HIS A 140 0.38 -14.95 16.75
N LEU A 141 1.13 -14.18 15.95
CA LEU A 141 2.60 -14.12 16.02
C LEU A 141 3.14 -12.89 16.76
N PHE A 142 2.29 -11.90 17.02
CA PHE A 142 2.71 -10.64 17.64
C PHE A 142 1.83 -10.24 18.84
N SER A 143 2.43 -9.46 19.75
CA SER A 143 1.79 -8.84 20.91
C SER A 143 1.78 -7.32 20.74
N SER A 144 0.60 -6.70 20.91
CA SER A 144 0.48 -5.25 20.88
C SER A 144 1.31 -4.60 22.00
N LEU A 145 2.03 -3.53 21.67
CA LEU A 145 2.78 -2.71 22.63
C LEU A 145 1.88 -1.78 23.46
N ARG A 146 0.58 -1.70 23.15
CA ARG A 146 -0.43 -0.90 23.88
C ARG A 146 -0.09 0.59 24.01
N VAL A 147 0.65 1.15 23.05
CA VAL A 147 0.92 2.59 22.99
C VAL A 147 -0.27 3.29 22.34
N ARG A 148 -0.85 4.27 23.05
CA ARG A 148 -2.07 4.98 22.63
C ARG A 148 -1.90 5.60 21.24
N GLY A 149 -2.90 5.44 20.39
CA GLY A 149 -2.90 6.01 19.03
C GLY A 149 -1.98 5.30 18.04
N THR A 150 -1.37 4.18 18.43
CA THR A 150 -0.50 3.38 17.57
C THR A 150 -1.01 1.95 17.43
N PHE A 151 -0.71 1.34 16.28
CA PHE A 151 -0.93 -0.08 16.03
C PHE A 151 0.44 -0.74 15.91
N ALA A 152 1.19 -0.68 17.02
CA ALA A 152 2.56 -1.17 17.15
C ALA A 152 2.60 -2.52 17.89
N PHE A 153 3.42 -3.43 17.38
CA PHE A 153 3.44 -4.84 17.77
C PHE A 153 4.87 -5.36 17.90
N SER A 154 5.04 -6.34 18.77
CA SER A 154 6.28 -7.03 19.07
C SER A 154 6.16 -8.52 18.88
N ARG A 155 7.25 -9.22 18.53
CA ARG A 155 7.21 -10.67 18.31
C ARG A 155 6.79 -11.43 19.58
N LYS A 156 5.89 -12.41 19.44
CA LYS A 156 5.61 -13.42 20.49
C LYS A 156 6.68 -14.51 20.44
N GLY A 157 7.09 -14.99 21.61
CA GLY A 157 7.90 -16.21 21.75
C GLY A 157 9.37 -16.01 22.17
N ASP A 158 9.94 -14.81 22.03
CA ASP A 158 11.39 -14.63 22.27
C ASP A 158 11.75 -14.28 23.73
N GLY A 159 10.84 -14.53 24.69
CA GLY A 159 11.08 -14.70 26.14
C GLY A 159 11.80 -13.60 26.94
N ASN A 160 12.46 -12.61 26.31
CA ASN A 160 13.40 -11.71 26.97
C ASN A 160 13.69 -10.40 26.22
N GLY A 161 13.15 -10.18 25.02
CA GLY A 161 13.50 -9.00 24.22
C GLY A 161 12.93 -7.67 24.72
N LEU A 162 11.62 -7.65 24.99
CA LEU A 162 10.88 -6.38 25.18
C LEU A 162 10.30 -6.18 26.58
N SER A 163 10.53 -7.11 27.52
CA SER A 163 10.35 -6.83 28.96
C SER A 163 11.34 -5.78 29.47
N ARG A 164 12.40 -5.46 28.71
CA ARG A 164 13.44 -4.49 29.11
C ARG A 164 13.09 -3.04 28.79
N TYR A 165 12.21 -2.78 27.83
CA TYR A 165 11.83 -1.42 27.44
C TYR A 165 10.41 -1.13 27.94
N ASN A 166 10.31 -0.41 29.06
CA ASN A 166 9.04 0.10 29.56
C ASN A 166 8.56 1.24 28.65
N TYR A 167 8.06 0.89 27.45
CA TYR A 167 7.59 1.84 26.46
C TYR A 167 6.48 2.72 27.04
N GLY A 168 5.61 2.18 27.89
CA GLY A 168 4.57 2.94 28.57
C GLY A 168 5.10 4.17 29.32
N GLU A 169 6.22 4.03 30.05
CA GLU A 169 6.81 5.16 30.79
C GLU A 169 7.63 6.09 29.89
N ARG A 170 8.48 5.58 28.99
CA ARG A 170 9.31 6.43 28.11
C ARG A 170 8.50 7.21 27.08
N PHE A 171 7.38 6.68 26.61
CA PHE A 171 6.49 7.43 25.72
C PHE A 171 5.84 8.60 26.44
N THR A 172 5.56 8.56 27.75
CA THR A 172 5.01 9.72 28.46
C THR A 172 6.00 10.90 28.49
N GLU A 173 7.30 10.65 28.51
CA GLU A 173 8.33 11.69 28.49
C GLU A 173 8.53 12.28 27.08
N PHE A 174 8.47 11.43 26.05
CA PHE A 174 8.45 11.87 24.65
C PHE A 174 7.16 12.64 24.33
N GLU A 175 5.99 12.15 24.74
CA GLU A 175 4.71 12.85 24.64
C GLU A 175 4.78 14.20 25.35
N LYS A 176 5.37 14.31 26.55
CA LYS A 176 5.56 15.61 27.23
C LYS A 176 6.48 16.55 26.43
N LYS A 177 7.59 16.04 25.88
CA LYS A 177 8.55 16.83 25.07
C LYS A 177 7.97 17.30 23.73
N TYR A 178 7.05 16.53 23.17
CA TYR A 178 6.41 16.80 21.88
C TYR A 178 4.90 17.09 22.00
N ALA A 179 4.39 17.38 23.21
CA ALA A 179 2.98 17.70 23.47
C ALA A 179 2.53 19.00 22.81
N ALA A 180 3.49 19.84 22.42
CA ALA A 180 3.29 21.06 21.65
C ALA A 180 3.05 20.79 20.14
N ILE A 181 3.31 19.57 19.66
CA ILE A 181 2.73 19.13 18.39
C ILE A 181 1.25 18.96 18.69
N PRO A 182 0.33 19.65 17.99
CA PRO A 182 -1.08 19.34 18.11
C PRO A 182 -1.17 17.84 17.87
N SER A 183 -1.63 17.10 18.89
CA SER A 183 -2.15 15.77 18.61
C SER A 183 -3.06 15.95 17.41
N ILE A 184 -2.97 15.08 16.41
CA ILE A 184 -4.09 14.90 15.50
C ILE A 184 -5.20 14.45 16.42
N SER A 185 -5.87 15.44 17.00
CA SER A 185 -7.03 15.28 17.81
C SER A 185 -7.96 14.65 16.82
N THR A 186 -8.19 13.36 17.00
CA THR A 186 -9.47 12.74 16.67
C THR A 186 -10.53 13.49 17.47
N ARG A 187 -10.79 14.75 17.09
CA ARG A 187 -12.12 15.31 17.16
C ARG A 187 -12.89 14.49 16.14
N LEU A 188 -13.37 13.34 16.60
CA LEU A 188 -14.71 12.91 16.26
C LEU A 188 -15.62 14.04 16.72
N SER A 189 -15.67 15.14 15.95
CA SER A 189 -16.80 16.04 16.06
C SER A 189 -17.98 15.24 15.53
N SER A 190 -18.98 15.07 16.36
CA SER A 190 -20.26 14.43 16.04
C SER A 190 -21.00 15.09 14.88
N SER A 191 -20.45 16.16 14.27
CA SER A 191 -20.88 16.77 13.01
C SER A 191 -20.19 16.21 11.75
N ALA A 192 -19.07 15.48 11.87
CA ALA A 192 -18.35 14.88 10.74
C ALA A 192 -18.97 13.56 10.23
N LEU A 193 -19.99 13.04 10.92
CA LEU A 193 -20.79 11.90 10.47
C LEU A 193 -21.78 12.28 9.35
N ALA A 194 -21.95 13.57 9.05
CA ALA A 194 -22.91 14.07 8.05
C ALA A 194 -22.32 14.33 6.65
N ASN A 195 -21.00 14.25 6.46
CA ASN A 195 -20.38 14.42 5.14
C ASN A 195 -19.54 13.19 4.78
N ARG A 196 -20.22 12.07 4.50
CA ARG A 196 -19.66 10.96 3.73
C ARG A 196 -19.68 11.33 2.25
N ASN A 197 -18.74 12.16 1.80
CA ASN A 197 -18.44 12.37 0.38
C ASN A 197 -17.04 12.97 0.24
N GLU A 198 -16.00 12.17 0.49
CA GLU A 198 -14.68 12.41 -0.09
C GLU A 198 -14.04 11.07 -0.48
N PRO A 199 -13.50 10.94 -1.71
CA PRO A 199 -12.89 9.71 -2.19
C PRO A 199 -11.59 9.48 -1.42
N THR A 200 -11.65 8.58 -0.44
CA THR A 200 -10.46 8.24 0.35
C THR A 200 -9.46 7.57 -0.57
N ASN A 201 -8.38 8.30 -0.85
CA ASN A 201 -7.11 7.81 -1.37
C ASN A 201 -6.49 6.87 -0.32
N ARG A 202 -7.12 5.72 -0.10
CA ARG A 202 -6.58 4.61 0.69
C ARG A 202 -5.44 4.01 -0.13
N PRO A 203 -4.26 3.75 0.43
CA PRO A 203 -3.22 3.02 -0.28
C PRO A 203 -3.81 1.67 -0.68
N PHE A 204 -4.06 1.43 -1.97
CA PHE A 204 -4.60 0.19 -2.51
C PHE A 204 -3.53 -0.93 -2.59
N ALA A 205 -2.43 -0.75 -1.88
CA ALA A 205 -1.15 -0.74 -2.56
C ALA A 205 -0.38 -2.07 -2.58
N ALA A 206 -0.92 -3.19 -2.09
CA ALA A 206 0.00 -4.34 -1.99
C ALA A 206 -0.55 -5.76 -2.11
N TYR A 207 -1.78 -5.98 -2.59
CA TYR A 207 -2.19 -7.35 -2.97
C TYR A 207 -2.17 -7.66 -4.45
N ILE A 208 -1.08 -8.30 -4.81
CA ILE A 208 -0.94 -9.13 -5.98
C ILE A 208 -0.56 -10.50 -5.41
N GLY A 209 -1.38 -11.52 -5.64
CA GLY A 209 -1.37 -12.81 -4.92
C GLY A 209 -0.03 -13.56 -4.95
N PRO A 210 0.08 -14.70 -4.25
CA PRO A 210 1.33 -15.44 -4.16
C PRO A 210 1.72 -15.94 -5.56
N HIS A 211 2.99 -15.71 -5.94
CA HIS A 211 3.47 -16.12 -7.23
C HIS A 211 4.49 -17.25 -7.21
N LYS A 212 4.19 -18.34 -7.92
CA LYS A 212 5.11 -19.45 -8.11
C LYS A 212 6.08 -19.14 -9.25
N ALA A 213 7.37 -19.17 -8.98
CA ALA A 213 8.40 -19.15 -10.01
C ALA A 213 8.39 -20.49 -10.75
N GLY A 214 7.95 -20.51 -12.01
CA GLY A 214 7.98 -21.74 -12.80
C GLY A 214 7.48 -21.58 -14.24
N LYS A 215 8.39 -21.77 -15.19
CA LYS A 215 8.27 -21.74 -16.67
C LYS A 215 8.30 -20.34 -17.31
N LYS A 216 9.05 -20.23 -18.42
CA LYS A 216 8.97 -19.15 -19.43
C LYS A 216 7.58 -19.19 -20.07
N ILE A 217 6.60 -18.73 -19.32
CA ILE A 217 5.23 -18.59 -19.78
C ILE A 217 5.13 -17.20 -20.41
N ASP A 218 4.72 -17.14 -21.68
CA ASP A 218 4.37 -15.87 -22.32
C ASP A 218 3.06 -15.36 -21.71
N GLU A 219 3.19 -14.48 -20.71
CA GLU A 219 2.06 -13.87 -20.00
C GLU A 219 1.08 -13.18 -20.96
N GLN A 220 1.58 -12.55 -22.03
CA GLN A 220 0.73 -11.83 -22.98
C GLN A 220 -0.05 -12.82 -23.84
N ALA A 221 0.56 -13.95 -24.24
CA ALA A 221 -0.16 -15.01 -24.96
C ALA A 221 -1.27 -15.62 -24.10
N LEU A 222 -1.02 -15.83 -22.80
CA LEU A 222 -2.05 -16.32 -21.88
C LEU A 222 -3.18 -15.30 -21.71
N VAL A 223 -2.88 -14.01 -21.53
CA VAL A 223 -3.91 -12.96 -21.44
C VAL A 223 -4.73 -12.89 -22.74
N ARG A 224 -4.10 -12.98 -23.92
CA ARG A 224 -4.81 -13.04 -25.22
C ARG A 224 -5.70 -14.29 -25.33
N LYS A 225 -5.26 -15.43 -24.80
CA LYS A 225 -6.05 -16.67 -24.76
C LYS A 225 -7.25 -16.55 -23.82
N ALA A 226 -7.04 -16.05 -22.61
CA ALA A 226 -8.10 -15.83 -21.65
C ALA A 226 -9.16 -14.86 -22.19
N ARG A 227 -8.74 -13.81 -22.90
CA ARG A 227 -9.65 -12.85 -23.52
C ARG A 227 -10.56 -13.52 -24.54
N ARG A 228 -10.01 -14.31 -25.46
CA ARG A 228 -10.80 -15.07 -26.43
C ARG A 228 -11.82 -16.00 -25.77
N LEU A 229 -11.43 -16.70 -24.71
CA LEU A 229 -12.34 -17.57 -23.97
C LEU A 229 -13.47 -16.79 -23.27
N ALA A 230 -13.17 -15.61 -22.72
CA ALA A 230 -14.18 -14.74 -22.14
C ALA A 230 -15.15 -14.22 -23.22
N ASP A 231 -14.62 -13.80 -24.38
CA ASP A 231 -15.42 -13.35 -25.53
C ASP A 231 -16.31 -14.48 -26.10
N GLU A 232 -15.87 -15.74 -26.00
CA GLU A 232 -16.64 -16.96 -26.34
C GLU A 232 -17.65 -17.36 -25.25
N GLY A 233 -17.72 -16.66 -24.12
CA GLY A 233 -18.60 -16.99 -22.99
C GLY A 233 -18.11 -18.14 -22.11
N ARG A 234 -16.90 -18.67 -22.34
CA ARG A 234 -16.28 -19.75 -21.56
C ARG A 234 -15.62 -19.17 -20.30
N LEU A 235 -16.46 -18.59 -19.43
CA LEU A 235 -16.03 -17.79 -18.27
C LEU A 235 -15.17 -18.57 -17.28
N GLU A 236 -15.49 -19.85 -17.02
CA GLU A 236 -14.73 -20.68 -16.07
C GLU A 236 -13.29 -20.94 -16.52
N GLU A 237 -13.09 -21.16 -17.82
CA GLU A 237 -11.76 -21.38 -18.39
C GLU A 237 -10.96 -20.08 -18.47
N ALA A 238 -11.63 -18.97 -18.81
CA ALA A 238 -11.04 -17.64 -18.77
C ALA A 238 -10.61 -17.29 -17.33
N GLU A 239 -11.46 -17.57 -16.33
CA GLU A 239 -11.16 -17.38 -14.91
C GLU A 239 -9.91 -18.17 -14.52
N LYS A 240 -9.83 -19.44 -14.91
CA LYS A 240 -8.68 -20.31 -14.62
C LYS A 240 -7.38 -19.77 -15.19
N ILE A 241 -7.36 -19.35 -16.46
CA ILE A 241 -6.15 -18.80 -17.08
C ILE A 241 -5.79 -17.45 -16.45
N CYS A 242 -6.77 -16.57 -16.23
CA CYS A 242 -6.53 -15.31 -15.55
C CYS A 242 -5.92 -15.51 -14.16
N LYS A 243 -6.47 -16.45 -13.37
CA LYS A 243 -5.92 -16.86 -12.06
C LYS A 243 -4.49 -17.37 -12.18
N GLU A 244 -4.19 -18.19 -13.19
CA GLU A 244 -2.83 -18.65 -13.46
C GLU A 244 -1.88 -17.47 -13.75
N VAL A 245 -2.28 -16.55 -14.63
CA VAL A 245 -1.46 -15.38 -14.97
C VAL A 245 -1.21 -14.50 -13.75
N VAL A 246 -2.26 -14.13 -12.99
CA VAL A 246 -2.10 -13.26 -11.81
C VAL A 246 -1.38 -13.95 -10.65
N SER A 247 -1.36 -15.29 -10.64
CA SER A 247 -0.52 -16.10 -9.73
C SER A 247 0.92 -16.25 -10.21
N CYS A 248 1.34 -15.67 -11.33
CA CYS A 248 2.72 -15.74 -11.80
C CYS A 248 3.29 -14.34 -12.03
N PHE A 249 2.44 -13.41 -12.46
CA PHE A 249 2.80 -12.10 -12.97
C PHE A 249 1.92 -11.00 -12.39
N SER A 250 2.54 -9.86 -12.06
CA SER A 250 1.86 -8.62 -11.68
C SER A 250 1.34 -7.91 -12.94
N ASN A 251 0.32 -8.47 -13.61
CA ASN A 251 -0.13 -8.01 -14.92
C ASN A 251 -1.48 -7.28 -14.84
N ALA A 252 -1.51 -6.00 -15.19
CA ALA A 252 -2.71 -5.15 -15.11
C ALA A 252 -3.86 -5.65 -16.01
N SER A 253 -3.53 -6.12 -17.22
CA SER A 253 -4.53 -6.62 -18.17
C SER A 253 -5.15 -7.94 -17.72
N ALA A 254 -4.39 -8.79 -17.04
CA ALA A 254 -4.90 -10.03 -16.45
C ALA A 254 -5.87 -9.74 -15.29
N TYR A 255 -5.54 -8.79 -14.40
CA TYR A 255 -6.47 -8.36 -13.36
C TYR A 255 -7.73 -7.73 -13.92
N TYR A 256 -7.61 -6.85 -14.93
CA TYR A 256 -8.77 -6.28 -15.60
C TYR A 256 -9.68 -7.37 -16.17
N LEU A 257 -9.12 -8.32 -16.92
CA LEU A 257 -9.90 -9.39 -17.52
C LEU A 257 -10.56 -10.30 -16.47
N LEU A 258 -9.87 -10.62 -15.37
CA LEU A 258 -10.47 -11.35 -14.26
C LEU A 258 -11.64 -10.59 -13.62
N GLY A 259 -11.53 -9.27 -13.53
CA GLY A 259 -12.62 -8.40 -13.08
C GLY A 259 -13.85 -8.48 -13.99
N VAL A 260 -13.66 -8.44 -15.32
CA VAL A 260 -14.74 -8.61 -16.30
C VAL A 260 -15.39 -10.00 -16.18
N VAL A 261 -14.60 -11.06 -16.03
CA VAL A 261 -15.11 -12.43 -15.84
C VAL A 261 -15.95 -12.54 -14.56
N TYR A 262 -15.52 -11.93 -13.45
CA TYR A 262 -16.31 -11.88 -12.22
C TYR A 262 -17.57 -11.02 -12.34
N GLU A 263 -17.53 -9.91 -13.07
CA GLU A 263 -18.72 -9.10 -13.34
C GLU A 263 -19.76 -9.91 -14.12
N ALA A 264 -19.34 -10.63 -15.16
CA ALA A 264 -20.18 -11.53 -15.94
C ALA A 264 -20.72 -12.72 -15.12
N SER A 265 -19.98 -13.14 -14.09
CA SER A 265 -20.39 -14.19 -13.15
C SER A 265 -21.18 -13.65 -11.94
N HIS A 266 -21.65 -12.40 -11.98
CA HIS A 266 -22.40 -11.72 -10.90
C HIS A 266 -21.66 -11.61 -9.56
N ARG A 267 -20.34 -11.73 -9.54
CA ARG A 267 -19.48 -11.64 -8.34
C ARG A 267 -18.94 -10.23 -8.16
N GLN A 268 -19.83 -9.29 -7.85
CA GLN A 268 -19.58 -7.84 -7.90
C GLN A 268 -18.42 -7.37 -7.00
N GLU A 269 -18.33 -7.86 -5.76
CA GLU A 269 -17.26 -7.47 -4.83
C GLU A 269 -15.87 -7.92 -5.32
N MET A 270 -15.79 -9.13 -5.88
CA MET A 270 -14.55 -9.65 -6.43
C MET A 270 -14.14 -8.89 -7.70
N ALA A 271 -15.11 -8.53 -8.55
CA ALA A 271 -14.85 -7.71 -9.74
C ALA A 271 -14.26 -6.34 -9.38
N GLU A 272 -14.87 -5.64 -8.41
CA GLU A 272 -14.37 -4.35 -7.94
C GLU A 272 -12.92 -4.45 -7.42
N SER A 273 -12.63 -5.47 -6.61
CA SER A 273 -11.29 -5.74 -6.11
C SER A 273 -10.28 -5.91 -7.25
N MET A 274 -10.63 -6.65 -8.30
CA MET A 274 -9.74 -6.85 -9.46
C MET A 274 -9.54 -5.58 -10.29
N PHE A 275 -10.58 -4.77 -10.52
CA PHE A 275 -10.41 -3.51 -11.24
C PHE A 275 -9.50 -2.54 -10.52
N ARG A 276 -9.64 -2.44 -9.19
CA ARG A 276 -8.74 -1.62 -8.39
C ARG A 276 -7.28 -2.13 -8.47
N LYS A 277 -7.04 -3.45 -8.50
CA LYS A 277 -5.68 -4.03 -8.73
C LYS A 277 -5.11 -3.68 -10.09
N ALA A 278 -5.93 -3.74 -11.14
CA ALA A 278 -5.51 -3.33 -12.48
C ALA A 278 -5.11 -1.84 -12.52
N ILE A 279 -5.90 -0.96 -11.91
CA ILE A 279 -5.62 0.49 -11.84
C ILE A 279 -4.39 0.78 -11.00
N TYR A 280 -4.14 -0.01 -9.96
CA TYR A 280 -2.96 0.19 -9.13
C TYR A 280 -1.65 -0.12 -9.88
N LEU A 281 -1.65 -1.18 -10.69
CA LEU A 281 -0.54 -1.52 -11.57
C LEU A 281 -0.38 -0.57 -12.75
N ALA A 282 -1.50 -0.16 -13.35
CA ALA A 282 -1.55 0.76 -14.47
C ALA A 282 -2.57 1.88 -14.18
N PRO A 283 -2.12 3.01 -13.58
CA PRO A 283 -3.02 4.12 -13.17
C PRO A 283 -3.83 4.78 -14.27
N ASP A 284 -3.42 4.56 -15.52
CA ASP A 284 -4.00 5.00 -16.78
C ASP A 284 -4.71 3.88 -17.55
N HIS A 285 -5.01 2.74 -16.92
CA HIS A 285 -5.81 1.68 -17.55
C HIS A 285 -7.27 2.14 -17.72
N ALA A 286 -7.58 2.71 -18.89
CA ALA A 286 -8.85 3.37 -19.19
C ALA A 286 -10.06 2.45 -18.97
N GLU A 287 -9.97 1.21 -19.44
CA GLU A 287 -11.04 0.21 -19.33
C GLU A 287 -11.33 -0.12 -17.86
N ALA A 288 -10.31 -0.41 -17.05
CA ALA A 288 -10.49 -0.69 -15.63
C ALA A 288 -11.08 0.51 -14.87
N LEU A 289 -10.68 1.75 -15.21
CA LEU A 289 -11.25 2.97 -14.64
C LEU A 289 -12.75 3.13 -14.96
N VAL A 290 -13.17 2.81 -16.19
CA VAL A 290 -14.58 2.87 -16.60
C VAL A 290 -15.41 1.83 -15.86
N HIS A 291 -14.97 0.58 -15.79
CA HIS A 291 -15.70 -0.47 -15.05
C HIS A 291 -15.78 -0.13 -13.55
N LEU A 292 -14.69 0.30 -12.92
CA LEU A 292 -14.74 0.71 -11.52
C LEU A 292 -15.72 1.88 -11.31
N ALA A 293 -15.75 2.87 -12.21
CA ALA A 293 -16.70 3.97 -12.11
C ALA A 293 -18.16 3.48 -12.13
N LEU A 294 -18.50 2.51 -12.97
CA LEU A 294 -19.85 1.92 -13.03
C LEU A 294 -20.21 1.20 -11.73
N HIS A 295 -19.28 0.43 -11.15
CA HIS A 295 -19.49 -0.22 -9.86
C HIS A 295 -19.75 0.78 -8.72
N ILE A 296 -18.96 1.85 -8.67
CA ILE A 296 -19.05 2.89 -7.64
C ILE A 296 -20.34 3.73 -7.80
N GLU A 297 -20.77 3.98 -9.04
CA GLU A 297 -22.05 4.65 -9.33
C GLU A 297 -23.25 3.80 -8.89
N ARG A 298 -23.23 2.47 -9.10
CA ARG A 298 -24.25 1.54 -8.58
C ARG A 298 -24.36 1.56 -7.05
N GLN A 299 -23.26 1.88 -6.36
CA GLN A 299 -23.21 2.03 -4.90
C GLN A 299 -23.66 3.43 -4.42
N GLY A 300 -24.01 4.34 -5.34
CA GLY A 300 -24.53 5.68 -5.05
C GLY A 300 -23.46 6.77 -4.90
N ASN A 301 -22.18 6.48 -5.10
CA ASN A 301 -21.10 7.46 -4.99
C ASN A 301 -20.77 8.10 -6.36
N VAL A 302 -21.64 9.02 -6.78
CA VAL A 302 -21.59 9.66 -8.10
C VAL A 302 -20.32 10.51 -8.31
N ASP A 303 -19.83 11.16 -7.26
CA ASP A 303 -18.65 12.04 -7.35
C ASP A 303 -17.35 11.27 -7.61
N GLU A 304 -17.15 10.15 -6.92
CA GLU A 304 -16.01 9.26 -7.15
C GLU A 304 -16.07 8.64 -8.56
N ALA A 305 -17.24 8.18 -8.99
CA ALA A 305 -17.45 7.67 -10.34
C ALA A 305 -17.13 8.71 -11.43
N ALA A 306 -17.58 9.96 -11.26
CA ALA A 306 -17.27 11.04 -12.20
C ALA A 306 -15.76 11.36 -12.25
N SER A 307 -15.07 11.31 -11.11
CA SER A 307 -13.62 11.48 -11.04
C SER A 307 -12.87 10.38 -11.81
N LEU A 308 -13.31 9.13 -11.66
CA LEU A 308 -12.76 7.98 -12.38
C LEU A 308 -12.98 8.10 -13.90
N ARG A 309 -14.16 8.51 -14.35
CA ARG A 309 -14.46 8.75 -15.79
C ARG A 309 -13.54 9.81 -16.40
N ARG A 310 -13.37 10.96 -15.73
CA ARG A 310 -12.42 12.01 -16.17
C ARG A 310 -10.97 11.53 -16.24
N ARG A 311 -10.59 10.56 -15.39
CA ARG A 311 -9.26 9.92 -15.49
C ARG A 311 -9.18 9.01 -16.71
N ALA A 312 -10.20 8.20 -16.96
CA ALA A 312 -10.26 7.31 -18.11
C ALA A 312 -10.18 8.08 -19.44
N GLU A 313 -10.91 9.19 -19.57
CA GLU A 313 -10.87 10.04 -20.77
C GLU A 313 -9.47 10.61 -21.05
N ARG A 314 -8.76 11.05 -20.01
CA ARG A 314 -7.39 11.56 -20.14
C ARG A 314 -6.42 10.47 -20.55
N ALA A 315 -6.58 9.27 -20.00
CA ALA A 315 -5.76 8.12 -20.36
C ALA A 315 -5.99 7.69 -21.83
N GLY A 316 -7.25 7.69 -22.30
CA GLY A 316 -7.58 7.37 -23.69
C GLY A 316 -7.00 8.36 -24.71
N LYS A 317 -6.99 9.66 -24.38
CA LYS A 317 -6.41 10.69 -25.27
C LYS A 317 -4.89 10.60 -25.40
N GLY A 318 -4.18 10.12 -24.37
CA GLY A 318 -2.73 9.97 -24.38
C GLY A 318 -2.19 8.80 -25.22
N ARG A 319 -3.05 7.88 -25.68
CA ARG A 319 -2.67 6.78 -26.57
C ARG A 319 -2.81 7.10 -28.07
N ASN A 320 -3.50 8.19 -28.42
CA ASN A 320 -3.83 8.58 -29.80
C ASN A 320 -3.04 9.81 -30.30
N GLY A 321 -1.97 10.21 -29.61
CA GLY A 321 -1.05 11.29 -30.02
C GLY A 321 0.39 10.82 -29.95
#